data_AF-A0A8X7S2E3-F1
#
_entry.id   AF-A0A8X7S2E3-F1
#
_cell.length_a   1.000
_cell.length_b   1.000
_cell.length_c   1.000
_cell.angle_alpha   90.00
_cell.angle_beta   90.00
_cell.angle_gamma   90.00
#
_symmetry.space_group_name_H-M   'P 1'
#
loop_
_entity.id
_entity.type
_entity.pdbx_description
1 polymer ?
#
loop_
_entity_poly.entity_id
_entity_poly.type
_entity_poly.pdbx_seq_one_letter_code
_entity_poly.pdbx_strand_id
1 'polypeptide(L)' 'MGVLLENSELEGLDSEMAYMRAYFERVVGSKDSETYYMLSPEGNNGPEVSIFFIRV' A
#
# COMPACT_ATOMS: atom_id res chain seq x y z
N MET A 1 7.78 3.96 3.11
CA MET A 1 6.99 2.89 3.77
C MET A 1 7.02 1.70 2.81
N GLY A 2 7.21 0.47 3.28
CA GLY A 2 7.17 -0.72 2.42
C GLY A 2 5.85 -1.48 2.60
N VAL A 3 5.45 -2.29 1.62
CA VAL A 3 4.23 -3.12 1.68
C VAL A 3 4.62 -4.57 1.79
N LEU A 4 3.95 -5.29 2.68
CA LEU A 4 4.03 -6.73 2.80
C LEU A 4 2.76 -7.32 2.17
N LEU A 5 2.94 -8.16 1.15
CA LEU A 5 1.86 -8.93 0.55
C LEU A 5 1.84 -10.32 1.18
N GLU A 6 0.74 -10.67 1.83
CA GLU A 6 0.48 -12.01 2.33
C GLU A 6 -0.42 -12.73 1.31
N ASN A 7 0.15 -13.62 0.50
CA ASN A 7 -0.63 -14.47 -0.40
C ASN A 7 -1.07 -15.74 0.35
N SER A 8 -2.36 -15.82 0.66
CA SER A 8 -2.96 -16.94 1.43
C SER A 8 -3.27 -18.20 0.60
N GLU A 9 -2.87 -18.28 -0.67
CA GLU A 9 -3.17 -19.43 -1.57
C GLU A 9 -1.97 -20.35 -1.86
N LEU A 10 -0.83 -20.14 -1.20
CA LEU A 10 0.35 -21.00 -1.36
C LEU A 10 0.67 -21.73 -0.04
N GLU A 11 -0.26 -22.58 0.40
CA GLU A 11 -0.01 -23.57 1.44
C GLU A 11 1.01 -24.62 0.92
N GLY A 12 2.30 -24.34 1.03
CA GLY A 12 3.34 -25.36 0.78
C GLY A 12 4.71 -24.87 0.35
N LEU A 13 4.85 -23.61 -0.06
CA LEU A 13 6.15 -22.98 -0.27
C LEU A 13 6.33 -21.95 0.84
N ASP A 14 7.21 -22.30 1.79
CA ASP A 14 7.73 -21.48 2.88
C ASP A 14 7.49 -19.97 2.67
N SER A 15 6.37 -19.47 3.22
CA SER A 15 5.90 -18.08 3.23
C SER A 15 6.84 -17.08 2.52
N GLU A 16 6.87 -17.08 1.19
CA GLU A 16 7.71 -16.15 0.44
C GLU A 16 7.07 -14.76 0.54
N MET A 17 7.42 -14.04 1.61
CA MET A 17 6.95 -12.69 1.86
C MET A 17 7.44 -11.80 0.72
N ALA A 18 6.52 -11.39 -0.16
CA ALA A 18 6.82 -10.42 -1.19
C ALA A 18 6.85 -9.01 -0.54
N TYR A 19 8.05 -8.47 -0.35
CA TYR A 19 8.26 -7.08 0.04
C TYR A 19 8.43 -6.21 -1.21
N MET A 20 7.54 -5.23 -1.38
CA MET A 20 7.73 -4.19 -2.39
C MET A 20 7.96 -2.84 -1.73
N ARG A 21 9.03 -2.15 -2.20
CA ARG A 21 9.32 -0.77 -1.83
C ARG A 21 8.58 0.14 -2.79
N ALA A 22 7.44 0.68 -2.35
CA ALA A 22 6.71 1.69 -3.09
C ALA A 22 6.86 3.08 -2.45
N TYR A 23 6.70 4.11 -3.28
CA TYR A 23 6.56 5.48 -2.79
C TYR A 23 5.12 5.71 -2.39
N PHE A 24 4.92 6.40 -1.26
CA PHE A 24 3.60 6.71 -0.75
C PHE A 24 3.45 8.21 -0.58
N GLU A 25 2.37 8.76 -1.10
CA GLU A 25 1.92 10.10 -0.77
C GLU A 25 0.82 10.03 0.29
N ARG A 26 1.00 10.75 1.40
CA ARG A 26 0.00 10.86 2.47
C ARG A 26 -0.76 12.18 2.32
N VAL A 27 -2.08 12.08 2.24
CA VAL A 27 -2.97 13.24 2.19
C VAL A 27 -3.93 13.20 3.39
N VAL A 28 -3.89 14.24 4.21
CA VAL A 28 -4.84 14.41 5.33
C VAL A 28 -6.08 15.10 4.79
N GLY A 29 -7.22 14.41 4.81
CA GLY A 29 -8.48 14.95 4.31
C GLY A 29 -9.17 15.84 5.35
N SER A 30 -9.45 15.26 6.52
CA SER A 30 -10.04 15.93 7.67
C SER A 30 -9.28 15.55 8.94
N LYS A 31 -9.61 16.14 10.09
CA LYS A 31 -9.02 15.79 11.39
C LYS A 31 -9.00 14.27 11.63
N ASP A 32 -10.05 13.60 11.18
CA ASP A 32 -10.31 12.19 11.47
C ASP A 32 -10.05 11.29 10.26
N SER A 33 -9.52 11.83 9.15
CA SER A 33 -9.28 11.04 7.94
C SER A 33 -7.93 11.29 7.28
N GLU A 34 -7.36 10.23 6.73
CA GLU A 34 -6.17 10.31 5.90
C GLU A 34 -6.19 9.26 4.79
N THR A 35 -5.53 9.60 3.68
CA THR A 35 -5.40 8.76 2.50
C THR A 35 -3.92 8.53 2.21
N TYR A 36 -3.56 7.31 1.85
CA TYR A 36 -2.24 6.98 1.33
C TYR A 36 -2.36 6.50 -0.11
N TYR A 37 -1.63 7.16 -1.00
CA TYR A 37 -1.53 6.83 -2.42
C TYR A 37 -0.22 6.11 -2.68
N MET A 38 -0.28 4.86 -3.13
CA MET A 38 0.88 4.12 -3.61
C MET A 38 1.21 4.56 -5.02
N LEU A 39 2.40 5.10 -5.22
CA LEU A 39 2.89 5.57 -6.50
C LEU A 39 3.74 4.50 -7.16
N SER A 40 3.56 4.34 -8.47
CA SER A 40 4.39 3.45 -9.28
C SER A 40 5.86 3.91 -9.24
N PRO A 41 6.83 3.01 -9.04
CA PRO A 41 8.26 3.37 -9.07
C PRO A 41 8.72 3.91 -10.42
N GLU A 42 8.04 3.53 -11.50
CA GLU A 42 8.33 3.98 -12.88
C GLU A 42 7.63 5.31 -13.23
N GLY A 43 6.88 5.91 -12.29
CA GLY A 43 6.28 7.23 -12.46
C GLY A 43 5.13 7.32 -13.47
N ASN A 44 4.53 6.20 -13.88
CA ASN A 44 3.47 6.16 -14.89
C ASN A 44 2.06 6.25 -14.27
N ASN A 45 1.20 7.13 -14.83
CA ASN A 45 -0.27 7.20 -14.76
C ASN A 45 -1.01 6.94 -13.41
N GLY A 46 -0.60 7.63 -12.33
CA GLY A 46 -1.42 7.77 -11.12
C GLY A 46 -1.19 6.69 -10.06
N PRO A 47 -1.93 6.74 -8.95
CA PRO A 47 -1.72 5.81 -7.84
C PRO A 47 -2.21 4.41 -8.22
N GLU A 48 -1.32 3.42 -8.07
CA GLU A 48 -1.68 2.01 -8.29
C GLU A 48 -2.67 1.53 -7.22
N VAL A 49 -2.59 2.11 -6.01
CA VAL A 49 -3.46 1.79 -4.88
C VAL A 49 -3.75 3.05 -4.07
N SER A 50 -4.99 3.24 -3.63
CA SER A 50 -5.39 4.25 -2.64
C SER A 50 -6.02 3.59 -1.42
N ILE A 51 -5.51 3.88 -0.21
CA ILE A 51 -6.05 3.39 1.05
C ILE A 51 -6.55 4.57 1.88
N PHE A 52 -7.80 4.50 2.34
CA PHE A 52 -8.45 5.56 3.12
C PHE A 52 -8.74 5.10 4.55
N PHE A 53 -8.24 5.84 5.54
CA PHE A 53 -8.45 5.57 6.96
C PHE A 53 -9.41 6.60 7.57
N ILE A 54 -10.33 6.11 8.38
CA ILE A 54 -11.14 6.89 9.32
C ILE A 54 -10.71 6.55 10.74
N ARG A 55 -10.46 7.57 11.57
CA ARG A 55 -10.21 7.43 13.00
C ARG A 55 -11.55 7.50 13.73
N VAL A 56 -11.84 6.49 14.56
CA VAL A 56 -13.01 6.41 15.45
C VAL A 56 -12.57 6.60 16.89
#